data_AF-A0A3N7H496-F1
#
_entry.id   AF-A0A3N7H496-F1
#
_cell.length_a   1.000
_cell.length_b   1.000
_cell.length_c   1.000
_cell.angle_alpha   90.00
_cell.angle_beta   90.00
_cell.angle_gamma   90.00
#
_symmetry.space_group_name_H-M   'P 1'
#
loop_
_entity.id
_entity.type
_entity.pdbx_description
1 polymer ?
#
loop_
_entity_poly.entity_id
_entity_poly.type
_entity_poly.pdbx_seq_one_letter_code
_entity_poly.pdbx_strand_id
1 'polypeptide(L)'
;QKNYSEFAHLVSKLFRSQFIAFIGNVLWSFPVALAIIYGAEILFKQNFAVSKADKFLIDLDPVRSKAILHASIAGFYLFLSGIIAGNVGNSSVYYRIPKRIKKSPVLNYFVGPKTAERLSRYYERNWSGIVSNAWFGVFLGATAPIGAFLGLDLDIRHITFAAGNFALGLYGKGFSVAASTFWICLITVFIIGFFNFLVSFGLSMLLAFRSRKVNFGESREIYREIFRYFIANPLRFFFPFRSRLDSRAMELIQEKPTKSPDQ
;
A
#
# COMPACT_ATOMS: atom_id res chain seq x y z
N GLN A 1 -26.95 7.71 20.15
CA GLN A 1 -25.50 7.69 20.49
C GLN A 1 -24.75 7.35 19.22
N LYS A 2 -23.87 8.24 18.73
CA LYS A 2 -23.22 8.08 17.41
C LYS A 2 -22.21 6.93 17.44
N ASN A 3 -22.27 6.05 16.43
CA ASN A 3 -21.53 4.79 16.28
C ASN A 3 -20.00 4.96 16.04
N TYR A 4 -19.33 5.77 16.86
CA TYR A 4 -17.89 6.00 16.74
C TYR A 4 -17.04 4.75 17.04
N SER A 5 -17.52 3.86 17.92
CA SER A 5 -16.87 2.59 18.24
C SER A 5 -16.86 1.62 17.07
N GLU A 6 -17.96 1.54 16.31
CA GLU A 6 -18.07 0.69 15.12
C GLU A 6 -17.21 1.21 13.98
N PHE A 7 -17.16 2.52 13.82
CA PHE A 7 -16.28 3.15 12.85
C PHE A 7 -14.80 2.91 13.20
N ALA A 8 -14.43 3.05 14.48
CA ALA A 8 -13.08 2.70 14.95
C ALA A 8 -12.75 1.22 14.70
N HIS A 9 -13.74 0.32 14.80
CA HIS A 9 -13.57 -1.09 14.50
C HIS A 9 -13.37 -1.37 13.00
N LEU A 10 -14.11 -0.68 12.13
CA LEU A 10 -13.90 -0.74 10.67
C LEU A 10 -12.49 -0.24 10.31
N VAL A 11 -12.08 0.88 10.88
CA VAL A 11 -10.74 1.47 10.73
C VAL A 11 -9.65 0.49 11.17
N SER A 12 -9.84 -0.19 12.30
CA SER A 12 -8.91 -1.22 12.78
C SER A 12 -8.79 -2.40 11.82
N LYS A 13 -9.90 -2.91 11.27
CA LYS A 13 -9.88 -3.97 10.26
C LYS A 13 -9.16 -3.56 8.97
N LEU A 14 -9.40 -2.32 8.52
CA LEU A 14 -8.74 -1.76 7.35
C LEU A 14 -7.24 -1.60 7.58
N PHE A 15 -6.85 -1.00 8.71
CA PHE A 15 -5.46 -0.87 9.12
C PHE A 15 -4.75 -2.23 9.12
N ARG A 16 -5.37 -3.23 9.75
CA ARG A 16 -4.78 -4.57 9.85
C ARG A 16 -4.55 -5.20 8.48
N SER A 17 -5.53 -5.12 7.59
CA SER A 17 -5.42 -5.70 6.25
C SER A 17 -4.29 -5.04 5.45
N GLN A 18 -4.18 -3.71 5.54
CA GLN A 18 -3.11 -2.95 4.90
C GLN A 18 -1.75 -3.25 5.54
N PHE A 19 -1.68 -3.37 6.86
CA PHE A 19 -0.46 -3.72 7.58
C PHE A 19 0.05 -5.12 7.19
N ILE A 20 -0.83 -6.12 7.11
CA ILE A 20 -0.44 -7.47 6.70
C ILE A 20 0.07 -7.47 5.25
N ALA A 21 -0.63 -6.80 4.33
CA ALA A 21 -0.18 -6.67 2.94
C ALA A 21 1.19 -5.98 2.86
N PHE A 22 1.38 -4.96 3.67
CA PHE A 22 2.62 -4.22 3.78
C PHE A 22 3.78 -5.09 4.30
N ILE A 23 3.61 -5.83 5.39
CA ILE A 23 4.63 -6.76 5.90
C ILE A 23 4.93 -7.85 4.86
N GLY A 24 3.89 -8.37 4.19
CA GLY A 24 4.06 -9.32 3.10
C GLY A 24 4.95 -8.81 1.97
N ASN A 25 4.78 -7.54 1.56
CA ASN A 25 5.63 -6.91 0.54
C ASN A 25 7.10 -6.82 0.98
N VAL A 26 7.36 -6.51 2.25
CA VAL A 26 8.73 -6.45 2.79
C VAL A 26 9.38 -7.83 2.79
N LEU A 27 8.67 -8.81 3.36
CA LEU A 27 9.16 -10.17 3.51
C LEU A 27 9.44 -10.84 2.16
N TRP A 28 8.71 -10.49 1.11
CA TRP A 28 8.97 -10.98 -0.25
C TRP A 28 9.98 -10.14 -1.02
N SER A 29 10.03 -8.82 -0.83
CA SER A 29 10.97 -7.96 -1.55
C SER A 29 12.42 -8.34 -1.27
N PHE A 30 12.74 -8.60 0.00
CA PHE A 30 14.09 -8.94 0.42
C PHE A 30 14.64 -10.21 -0.26
N PRO A 31 14.00 -11.39 -0.16
CA PRO A 31 14.48 -12.61 -0.82
C PRO A 31 14.39 -12.54 -2.35
N VAL A 32 13.39 -11.85 -2.91
CA VAL A 32 13.29 -11.69 -4.37
C VAL A 32 14.46 -10.84 -4.89
N ALA A 33 14.82 -9.76 -4.19
CA ALA A 33 15.99 -8.96 -4.55
C ALA A 33 17.28 -9.79 -4.50
N LEU A 34 17.46 -10.62 -3.46
CA LEU A 34 18.59 -11.56 -3.36
C LEU A 34 18.61 -12.58 -4.50
N ALA A 35 17.47 -13.17 -4.83
CA ALA A 35 17.37 -14.14 -5.91
C ALA A 35 17.71 -13.52 -7.27
N ILE A 36 17.24 -12.29 -7.51
CA ILE A 36 17.53 -11.55 -8.75
C ILE A 36 19.02 -11.23 -8.86
N ILE A 37 19.65 -10.68 -7.80
CA ILE A 37 21.06 -10.31 -7.87
C ILE A 37 21.98 -11.54 -7.95
N TYR A 38 21.64 -12.62 -7.24
CA TYR A 38 22.35 -13.89 -7.32
C TYR A 38 22.23 -14.51 -8.73
N GLY A 39 21.03 -14.52 -9.30
CA GLY A 39 20.80 -14.96 -10.67
C GLY A 39 21.55 -14.11 -11.69
N ALA A 40 21.57 -12.79 -11.50
CA ALA A 40 22.35 -11.87 -12.33
C ALA A 40 23.86 -12.13 -12.23
N GLU A 41 24.39 -12.41 -11.04
CA GLU A 41 25.81 -12.76 -10.87
C GLU A 41 26.17 -14.04 -11.62
N ILE A 42 25.33 -15.07 -11.56
CA ILE A 42 25.56 -16.32 -12.30
C ILE A 42 25.54 -16.09 -13.82
N LEU A 43 24.56 -15.31 -14.31
CA LEU A 43 24.37 -15.09 -15.74
C LEU A 43 25.44 -14.18 -16.36
N PHE A 44 25.83 -13.11 -15.65
CA PHE A 44 26.74 -12.09 -16.16
C PHE A 44 28.18 -12.24 -15.64
N LYS A 45 28.44 -13.16 -14.69
CA LYS A 45 29.74 -13.37 -14.02
C LYS A 45 30.32 -12.09 -13.40
N GLN A 46 29.48 -11.11 -13.10
CA GLN A 46 29.83 -9.85 -12.46
C GLN A 46 28.86 -9.56 -11.33
N ASN A 47 29.41 -9.20 -10.17
CA ASN A 47 28.60 -8.79 -9.03
C ASN A 47 28.31 -7.28 -9.12
N PHE A 48 27.16 -6.94 -9.70
CA PHE A 48 26.70 -5.55 -9.83
C PHE A 48 26.35 -4.89 -8.48
N ALA A 49 26.22 -5.67 -7.40
CA ALA A 49 25.92 -5.12 -6.09
C ALA A 49 27.17 -4.57 -5.40
N VAL A 50 28.36 -5.15 -5.59
CA VAL A 50 29.60 -4.73 -4.90
C VAL A 50 29.90 -3.24 -5.10
N SER A 51 29.82 -2.74 -6.34
CA SER A 51 30.13 -1.34 -6.65
C SER A 51 29.14 -0.32 -6.07
N LYS A 52 27.91 -0.75 -5.72
CA LYS A 52 26.84 0.11 -5.22
C LYS A 52 26.43 -0.21 -3.77
N ALA A 53 27.03 -1.22 -3.15
CA ALA A 53 26.65 -1.72 -1.84
C ALA A 53 26.72 -0.64 -0.77
N ASP A 54 27.82 0.12 -0.75
CA ASP A 54 27.99 1.24 0.17
C ASP A 54 26.92 2.31 -0.03
N LYS A 55 26.58 2.62 -1.28
CA LYS A 55 25.52 3.58 -1.59
C LYS A 55 24.16 3.08 -1.09
N PHE A 56 23.81 1.81 -1.30
CA PHE A 56 22.55 1.26 -0.81
C PHE A 56 22.43 1.27 0.72
N LEU A 57 23.53 1.02 1.44
CA LEU A 57 23.54 1.05 2.91
C LEU A 57 23.54 2.49 3.46
N ILE A 58 24.26 3.41 2.81
CA ILE A 58 24.27 4.84 3.19
C ILE A 58 22.93 5.50 2.88
N ASP A 59 22.28 5.14 1.77
CA ASP A 59 20.94 5.64 1.43
C ASP A 59 19.91 5.20 2.48
N LEU A 60 20.15 4.09 3.18
CA LEU A 60 19.37 3.64 4.33
C LEU A 60 19.71 4.34 5.67
N ASP A 61 20.61 5.33 5.69
CA ASP A 61 20.84 6.16 6.88
C ASP A 61 19.64 7.12 7.09
N PRO A 62 18.90 7.01 8.21
CA PRO A 62 17.67 7.77 8.45
C PRO A 62 17.90 9.27 8.66
N VAL A 63 19.09 9.68 9.10
CA VAL A 63 19.39 11.06 9.49
C VAL A 63 20.00 11.85 8.34
N ARG A 64 20.88 11.22 7.54
CA ARG A 64 21.60 11.93 6.46
C ARG A 64 20.79 12.18 5.18
N SER A 65 19.71 11.45 4.96
CA SER A 65 19.12 11.31 3.63
C SER A 65 17.66 11.80 3.52
N LYS A 66 17.20 12.60 4.50
CA LYS A 66 15.83 13.12 4.57
C LYS A 66 14.79 12.00 4.41
N ALA A 67 15.07 10.82 5.00
CA ALA A 67 14.34 9.58 4.72
C ALA A 67 12.83 9.71 4.92
N ILE A 68 12.43 10.46 5.95
CA ILE A 68 11.03 10.69 6.33
C ILE A 68 10.29 11.53 5.29
N LEU A 69 10.92 12.56 4.72
CA LEU A 69 10.31 13.41 3.69
C LEU A 69 9.98 12.59 2.45
N HIS A 70 10.99 11.89 1.94
CA HIS A 70 10.89 11.01 0.78
C HIS A 70 9.90 9.85 1.00
N ALA A 71 9.88 9.27 2.20
CA ALA A 71 8.89 8.26 2.57
C ALA A 71 7.46 8.83 2.62
N SER A 72 7.30 10.07 3.05
CA SER A 72 5.99 10.74 3.07
C SER A 72 5.48 11.00 1.65
N ILE A 73 6.36 11.39 0.71
CA ILE A 73 6.02 11.55 -0.71
C ILE A 73 5.56 10.22 -1.31
N ALA A 74 6.27 9.13 -1.03
CA ALA A 74 5.84 7.80 -1.46
C ALA A 74 4.47 7.40 -0.86
N GLY A 75 4.20 7.78 0.39
CA GLY A 75 2.87 7.64 1.02
C GLY A 75 1.79 8.46 0.33
N PHE A 76 2.11 9.68 -0.12
CA PHE A 76 1.19 10.51 -0.92
C PHE A 76 0.86 9.86 -2.27
N TYR A 77 1.85 9.28 -2.97
CA TYR A 77 1.59 8.55 -4.22
C TYR A 77 0.78 7.28 -4.00
N LEU A 78 0.97 6.55 -2.89
CA LEU A 78 0.10 5.44 -2.50
C LEU A 78 -1.35 5.91 -2.33
N PHE A 79 -1.56 7.06 -1.70
CA PHE A 79 -2.89 7.65 -1.56
C PHE A 79 -3.51 8.01 -2.92
N LEU A 80 -2.75 8.68 -3.80
CA LEU A 80 -3.23 9.04 -5.13
C LEU A 80 -3.58 7.81 -5.97
N SER A 81 -2.74 6.77 -5.92
CA SER A 81 -3.01 5.46 -6.50
C SER A 81 -4.30 4.84 -5.94
N GLY A 82 -4.53 4.95 -4.63
CA GLY A 82 -5.77 4.50 -3.99
C GLY A 82 -7.02 5.24 -4.49
N ILE A 83 -6.94 6.54 -4.74
CA ILE A 83 -8.04 7.31 -5.35
C ILE A 83 -8.32 6.80 -6.77
N ILE A 84 -7.27 6.56 -7.57
CA ILE A 84 -7.40 6.01 -8.92
C ILE A 84 -8.07 4.62 -8.86
N ALA A 85 -7.66 3.78 -7.91
CA ALA A 85 -8.28 2.47 -7.68
C ALA A 85 -9.79 2.62 -7.42
N GLY A 86 -10.18 3.54 -6.53
CA GLY A 86 -11.57 3.85 -6.22
C GLY A 86 -12.36 4.33 -7.45
N ASN A 87 -11.79 5.24 -8.24
CA ASN A 87 -12.41 5.76 -9.45
C ASN A 87 -12.59 4.68 -10.53
N VAL A 88 -11.54 3.89 -10.80
CA VAL A 88 -11.56 2.79 -11.78
C VAL A 88 -12.55 1.71 -11.35
N GLY A 89 -12.56 1.35 -10.06
CA GLY A 89 -13.49 0.39 -9.50
C GLY A 89 -14.94 0.86 -9.65
N ASN A 90 -15.23 2.10 -9.26
CA ASN A 90 -16.57 2.68 -9.37
C ASN A 90 -17.03 2.80 -10.83
N SER A 91 -16.15 3.26 -11.72
CA SER A 91 -16.42 3.38 -13.16
C SER A 91 -16.69 2.01 -13.81
N SER A 92 -15.92 0.99 -13.43
CA SER A 92 -16.11 -0.39 -13.92
C SER A 92 -17.52 -0.91 -13.62
N VAL A 93 -18.02 -0.66 -12.41
CA VAL A 93 -19.38 -1.02 -11.98
C VAL A 93 -20.41 -0.16 -12.70
N TYR A 94 -20.23 1.16 -12.74
CA TYR A 94 -21.16 2.11 -13.35
C TYR A 94 -21.42 1.81 -14.85
N TYR A 95 -20.35 1.62 -15.62
CA TYR A 95 -20.44 1.30 -17.05
C TYR A 95 -20.73 -0.18 -17.33
N ARG A 96 -20.88 -0.99 -16.28
CA ARG A 96 -21.14 -2.44 -16.37
C ARG A 96 -20.10 -3.15 -17.25
N ILE A 97 -18.83 -2.74 -17.16
CA ILE A 97 -17.74 -3.28 -18.00
C ILE A 97 -17.62 -4.80 -17.89
N PRO A 98 -17.69 -5.43 -16.69
CA PRO A 98 -17.65 -6.89 -16.59
C PRO A 98 -18.79 -7.56 -17.40
N LYS A 99 -20.00 -7.01 -17.33
CA LYS A 99 -21.15 -7.52 -18.10
C LYS A 99 -20.92 -7.40 -19.61
N ARG A 100 -20.25 -6.35 -20.08
CA ARG A 100 -19.88 -6.17 -21.49
C ARG A 100 -18.81 -7.17 -21.93
N ILE A 101 -17.80 -7.42 -21.10
CA ILE A 101 -16.76 -8.44 -21.35
C ILE A 101 -17.42 -9.82 -21.51
N LYS A 102 -18.30 -10.21 -20.58
CA LYS A 102 -19.02 -11.49 -20.63
C LYS A 102 -19.89 -11.67 -21.89
N LYS A 103 -20.51 -10.59 -22.37
CA LYS A 103 -21.44 -10.62 -23.51
C LYS A 103 -20.78 -10.27 -24.86
N SER A 104 -19.49 -9.99 -24.90
CA SER A 104 -18.80 -9.58 -26.12
C SER A 104 -18.84 -10.69 -27.19
N PRO A 105 -19.44 -10.48 -28.36
CA PRO A 105 -19.54 -11.49 -29.41
C PRO A 105 -18.16 -11.92 -29.92
N VAL A 106 -17.25 -10.95 -30.10
CA VAL A 106 -15.87 -11.18 -30.54
C VAL A 106 -15.13 -12.06 -29.54
N LEU A 107 -15.21 -11.71 -28.25
CA LEU A 107 -14.51 -12.48 -27.22
C LEU A 107 -15.08 -13.90 -27.08
N ASN A 108 -16.41 -14.05 -27.12
CA ASN A 108 -17.06 -15.35 -27.06
C ASN A 108 -16.73 -16.24 -28.26
N TYR A 109 -16.51 -15.64 -29.44
CA TYR A 109 -16.09 -16.36 -30.64
C TYR A 109 -14.65 -16.88 -30.53
N PHE A 110 -13.70 -16.05 -30.08
CA PHE A 110 -12.27 -16.44 -30.03
C PHE A 110 -11.89 -17.32 -28.85
N VAL A 111 -12.37 -17.03 -27.63
CA VAL A 111 -11.93 -17.73 -26.40
C VAL A 111 -13.02 -18.60 -25.76
N GLY A 112 -14.25 -18.54 -26.29
CA GLY A 112 -15.40 -19.27 -25.78
C GLY A 112 -16.10 -18.61 -24.58
N PRO A 113 -17.39 -18.92 -24.36
CA PRO A 113 -18.24 -18.24 -23.38
C PRO A 113 -17.81 -18.50 -21.92
N LYS A 114 -17.29 -19.70 -21.61
CA LYS A 114 -16.80 -20.03 -20.26
C LYS A 114 -15.56 -19.22 -19.89
N THR A 115 -14.65 -19.01 -20.86
CA THR A 115 -13.42 -18.23 -20.65
C THR A 115 -13.72 -16.75 -20.56
N ALA A 116 -14.62 -16.23 -21.41
CA ALA A 116 -15.09 -14.84 -21.31
C ALA A 116 -15.71 -14.53 -19.94
N GLU A 117 -16.46 -15.47 -19.37
CA GLU A 117 -16.97 -15.32 -18.00
C GLU A 117 -15.86 -15.30 -16.94
N ARG A 118 -14.85 -16.17 -17.05
CA ARG A 118 -13.68 -16.14 -16.16
C ARG A 118 -12.93 -14.82 -16.28
N LEU A 119 -12.74 -14.31 -17.49
CA LEU A 119 -12.07 -13.03 -17.73
C LEU A 119 -12.87 -11.87 -17.15
N SER A 120 -14.20 -11.87 -17.32
CA SER A 120 -15.08 -10.89 -16.68
C SER A 120 -14.91 -10.88 -15.16
N ARG A 121 -14.92 -12.05 -14.52
CA ARG A 121 -14.73 -12.17 -13.07
C ARG A 121 -13.34 -11.72 -12.62
N TYR A 122 -12.31 -12.05 -13.41
CA TYR A 122 -10.94 -11.62 -13.14
C TYR A 122 -10.80 -10.08 -13.23
N TYR A 123 -11.37 -9.49 -14.27
CA TYR A 123 -11.40 -8.04 -14.47
C TYR A 123 -12.13 -7.35 -13.31
N GLU A 124 -13.33 -7.81 -12.96
CA GLU A 124 -14.12 -7.26 -11.87
C GLU A 124 -13.36 -7.25 -10.53
N ARG A 125 -12.60 -8.30 -10.25
CA ARG A 125 -11.87 -8.46 -8.99
C ARG A 125 -10.55 -7.70 -8.93
N ASN A 126 -9.81 -7.63 -10.05
CA ASN A 126 -8.39 -7.21 -10.01
C ASN A 126 -8.10 -5.91 -10.76
N TRP A 127 -8.95 -5.48 -11.69
CA TRP A 127 -8.59 -4.38 -12.62
C TRP A 127 -8.29 -3.05 -11.91
N SER A 128 -9.11 -2.71 -10.91
CA SER A 128 -8.88 -1.52 -10.08
C SER A 128 -7.48 -1.53 -9.44
N GLY A 129 -7.07 -2.68 -8.88
CA GLY A 129 -5.74 -2.84 -8.27
C GLY A 129 -4.59 -2.87 -9.28
N ILE A 130 -4.80 -3.45 -10.46
CA ILE A 130 -3.79 -3.47 -11.54
C ILE A 130 -3.50 -2.05 -12.00
N VAL A 131 -4.56 -1.28 -12.33
CA VAL A 131 -4.42 0.10 -12.81
C VAL A 131 -3.81 1.00 -11.74
N SER A 132 -4.22 0.84 -10.48
CA SER A 132 -3.65 1.63 -9.39
C SER A 132 -2.17 1.34 -9.17
N ASN A 133 -1.75 0.08 -9.19
CA ASN A 133 -0.33 -0.29 -9.05
C ASN A 133 0.51 0.14 -10.26
N ALA A 134 -0.05 0.11 -11.47
CA ALA A 134 0.61 0.63 -12.66
C ALA A 134 0.88 2.13 -12.54
N TRP A 135 -0.13 2.93 -12.17
CA TRP A 135 0.03 4.36 -11.92
C TRP A 135 0.97 4.66 -10.75
N PHE A 136 0.92 3.83 -9.71
CA PHE A 136 1.87 3.92 -8.60
C PHE A 136 3.31 3.76 -9.12
N GLY A 137 3.57 2.75 -9.95
CA GLY A 137 4.87 2.57 -10.61
C GLY A 137 5.28 3.77 -11.46
N VAL A 138 4.35 4.39 -12.20
CA VAL A 138 4.62 5.62 -12.97
C VAL A 138 4.99 6.78 -12.07
N PHE A 139 4.27 7.01 -10.96
CA PHE A 139 4.61 8.06 -10.00
C PHE A 139 5.99 7.83 -9.40
N LEU A 140 6.31 6.59 -9.06
CA LEU A 140 7.62 6.26 -8.53
C LEU A 140 8.73 6.48 -9.60
N GLY A 141 8.53 6.01 -10.83
CA GLY A 141 9.51 6.20 -11.90
C GLY A 141 9.73 7.67 -12.29
N ALA A 142 8.67 8.49 -12.24
CA ALA A 142 8.72 9.89 -12.66
C ALA A 142 9.30 10.85 -11.60
N THR A 143 9.38 10.45 -10.33
CA THR A 143 9.77 11.40 -9.27
C THR A 143 11.24 11.83 -9.37
N ALA A 144 12.16 10.91 -9.63
CA ALA A 144 13.57 11.25 -9.78
C ALA A 144 13.84 12.27 -10.90
N PRO A 145 13.32 12.09 -12.14
CA PRO A 145 13.49 13.09 -13.19
C PRO A 145 12.75 14.41 -12.89
N ILE A 146 11.58 14.37 -12.26
CA ILE A 146 10.86 15.59 -11.84
C ILE A 146 11.64 16.35 -10.76
N GLY A 147 12.22 15.65 -9.78
CA GLY A 147 13.07 16.23 -8.74
C GLY A 147 14.29 16.91 -9.35
N ALA A 148 15.01 16.19 -10.21
CA ALA A 148 16.16 16.73 -10.92
C ALA A 148 15.81 17.99 -11.73
N PHE A 149 14.66 18.00 -12.41
CA PHE A 149 14.17 19.17 -13.16
C PHE A 149 13.86 20.37 -12.27
N LEU A 150 13.29 20.14 -11.08
CA LEU A 150 12.98 21.19 -10.10
C LEU A 150 14.19 21.64 -9.27
N GLY A 151 15.37 21.05 -9.49
CA GLY A 151 16.56 21.28 -8.65
C GLY A 151 16.40 20.75 -7.22
N LEU A 152 15.44 19.85 -6.99
CA LEU A 152 15.16 19.24 -5.71
C LEU A 152 15.73 17.81 -5.71
N ASP A 153 16.52 17.47 -4.70
CA ASP A 153 16.99 16.10 -4.47
C ASP A 153 15.83 15.24 -3.94
N LEU A 154 14.86 14.94 -4.81
CA LEU A 154 13.70 14.10 -4.51
C LEU A 154 14.01 12.65 -4.86
N ASP A 155 14.18 11.85 -3.82
CA ASP A 155 14.29 10.40 -3.93
C ASP A 155 13.03 9.70 -3.42
N ILE A 156 12.79 8.47 -3.86
CA ILE A 156 11.64 7.69 -3.41
C ILE A 156 12.09 6.62 -2.45
N ARG A 157 11.51 6.71 -1.27
CA ARG A 157 11.69 5.70 -0.23
C ARG A 157 10.37 5.00 -0.01
N HIS A 158 10.15 4.00 -0.84
CA HIS A 158 9.08 3.05 -0.62
C HIS A 158 9.63 1.83 0.12
N ILE A 159 8.88 1.28 1.07
CA ILE A 159 9.39 0.19 1.92
C ILE A 159 9.89 -1.01 1.10
N THR A 160 9.22 -1.36 0.01
CA THR A 160 9.62 -2.47 -0.85
C THR A 160 10.99 -2.22 -1.47
N PHE A 161 11.27 -0.98 -1.90
CA PHE A 161 12.59 -0.60 -2.42
C PHE A 161 13.63 -0.52 -1.31
N ALA A 162 13.28 0.00 -0.14
CA ALA A 162 14.18 0.04 1.01
C ALA A 162 14.59 -1.38 1.44
N ALA A 163 13.65 -2.32 1.51
CA ALA A 163 13.92 -3.73 1.81
C ALA A 163 14.78 -4.40 0.72
N GLY A 164 14.50 -4.12 -0.56
CA GLY A 164 15.30 -4.63 -1.67
C GLY A 164 16.73 -4.09 -1.66
N ASN A 165 16.90 -2.76 -1.51
CA ASN A 165 18.21 -2.11 -1.41
C ASN A 165 18.99 -2.60 -0.20
N PHE A 166 18.33 -2.84 0.94
CA PHE A 166 18.96 -3.45 2.10
C PHE A 166 19.52 -4.84 1.76
N ALA A 167 18.72 -5.68 1.09
CA ALA A 167 19.17 -7.01 0.66
C ALA A 167 20.36 -6.93 -0.32
N LEU A 168 20.30 -6.03 -1.30
CA LEU A 168 21.38 -5.80 -2.26
C LEU A 168 22.65 -5.28 -1.58
N GLY A 169 22.52 -4.37 -0.61
CA GLY A 169 23.64 -3.83 0.17
C GLY A 169 24.33 -4.91 1.00
N LEU A 170 23.55 -5.79 1.66
CA LEU A 170 24.09 -6.95 2.38
C LEU A 170 24.80 -7.92 1.44
N TYR A 171 24.18 -8.26 0.30
CA TYR A 171 24.76 -9.17 -0.69
C TYR A 171 26.06 -8.62 -1.27
N GLY A 172 26.09 -7.33 -1.66
CA GLY A 172 27.28 -6.69 -2.20
C GLY A 172 28.43 -6.53 -1.21
N LYS A 173 28.16 -6.60 0.11
CA LYS A 173 29.16 -6.69 1.18
C LYS A 173 29.48 -8.14 1.60
N GLY A 174 28.98 -9.13 0.87
CA GLY A 174 29.17 -10.55 1.20
C GLY A 174 28.60 -10.93 2.57
N PHE A 175 27.52 -10.25 3.01
CA PHE A 175 26.94 -10.37 4.34
C PHE A 175 27.88 -10.02 5.51
N SER A 176 29.05 -9.43 5.22
CA SER A 176 30.01 -8.96 6.21
C SER A 176 29.75 -7.49 6.53
N VAL A 177 28.71 -7.24 7.32
CA VAL A 177 28.30 -5.89 7.74
C VAL A 177 28.29 -5.82 9.27
N ALA A 178 28.76 -4.70 9.82
CA ALA A 178 28.73 -4.48 11.26
C ALA A 178 27.30 -4.60 11.82
N ALA A 179 27.16 -5.24 12.99
CA ALA A 179 25.85 -5.47 13.61
C ALA A 179 25.07 -4.16 13.84
N SER A 180 25.77 -3.07 14.18
CA SER A 180 25.19 -1.73 14.32
C SER A 180 24.53 -1.26 13.02
N THR A 181 25.25 -1.34 11.89
CA THR A 181 24.74 -0.95 10.57
C THR A 181 23.55 -1.81 10.16
N PHE A 182 23.60 -3.13 10.42
CA PHE A 182 22.47 -4.03 10.12
C PHE A 182 21.19 -3.60 10.84
N TRP A 183 21.25 -3.37 12.15
CA TRP A 183 20.08 -2.96 12.94
C TRP A 183 19.57 -1.58 12.56
N ILE A 184 20.46 -0.62 12.29
CA ILE A 184 20.08 0.73 11.83
C ILE A 184 19.33 0.65 10.50
N CYS A 185 19.85 -0.09 9.52
CA CYS A 185 19.21 -0.26 8.23
C CYS A 185 17.85 -0.95 8.38
N LEU A 186 17.78 -2.03 9.16
CA LEU A 186 16.54 -2.77 9.41
C LEU A 186 15.46 -1.87 10.02
N ILE A 187 15.80 -1.13 11.08
CA ILE A 187 14.87 -0.18 11.73
C ILE A 187 14.43 0.89 10.73
N THR A 188 15.35 1.38 9.89
CA THR A 188 15.04 2.42 8.91
C THR A 188 14.06 1.94 7.83
N VAL A 189 14.15 0.68 7.38
CA VAL A 189 13.15 0.08 6.47
C VAL A 189 11.75 0.17 7.10
N PHE A 190 11.62 -0.20 8.38
CA PHE A 190 10.33 -0.11 9.08
C PHE A 190 9.85 1.32 9.27
N ILE A 191 10.74 2.26 9.60
CA ILE A 191 10.39 3.70 9.70
C ILE A 191 9.89 4.22 8.36
N ILE A 192 10.59 3.94 7.27
CA ILE A 192 10.20 4.37 5.91
C ILE A 192 8.78 3.90 5.62
N GLY A 193 8.52 2.62 5.81
CA GLY A 193 7.21 2.12 5.49
C GLY A 193 6.12 2.53 6.49
N PHE A 194 6.46 2.78 7.75
CA PHE A 194 5.53 3.40 8.69
C PHE A 194 5.05 4.75 8.16
N PHE A 195 5.95 5.60 7.64
CA PHE A 195 5.56 6.86 7.01
C PHE A 195 4.81 6.67 5.68
N ASN A 196 5.20 5.71 4.84
CA ASN A 196 4.43 5.37 3.62
C ASN A 196 2.97 5.05 3.99
N PHE A 197 2.78 4.22 5.01
CA PHE A 197 1.46 3.81 5.49
C PHE A 197 0.71 4.97 6.15
N LEU A 198 1.34 5.67 7.10
CA LEU A 198 0.72 6.74 7.89
C LEU A 198 0.19 7.86 7.01
N VAL A 199 0.99 8.33 6.05
CA VAL A 199 0.59 9.42 5.15
C VAL A 199 -0.51 8.95 4.21
N SER A 200 -0.38 7.78 3.60
CA SER A 200 -1.38 7.25 2.67
C SER A 200 -2.73 7.04 3.36
N PHE A 201 -2.71 6.35 4.50
CA PHE A 201 -3.90 6.04 5.28
C PHE A 201 -4.54 7.31 5.86
N GLY A 202 -3.73 8.22 6.41
CA GLY A 202 -4.20 9.49 6.97
C GLY A 202 -4.92 10.36 5.94
N LEU A 203 -4.34 10.51 4.74
CA LEU A 203 -4.96 11.26 3.65
C LEU A 203 -6.24 10.58 3.14
N SER A 204 -6.24 9.25 3.03
CA SER A 204 -7.43 8.47 2.65
C SER A 204 -8.58 8.67 3.64
N MET A 205 -8.27 8.63 4.94
CA MET A 205 -9.23 8.86 6.00
C MET A 205 -9.76 10.29 5.99
N LEU A 206 -8.88 11.28 5.83
CA LEU A 206 -9.26 12.69 5.73
C LEU A 206 -10.20 12.93 4.55
N LEU A 207 -9.89 12.37 3.38
CA LEU A 207 -10.76 12.45 2.21
C LEU A 207 -12.11 11.76 2.45
N ALA A 208 -12.11 10.58 3.07
CA ALA A 208 -13.33 9.85 3.38
C ALA A 208 -14.26 10.62 4.34
N PHE A 209 -13.70 11.27 5.37
CA PHE A 209 -14.45 12.13 6.28
C PHE A 209 -15.03 13.35 5.58
N ARG A 210 -14.22 14.01 4.75
CA ARG A 210 -14.66 15.18 3.98
C ARG A 210 -15.79 14.81 3.01
N SER A 211 -15.70 13.65 2.35
CA SER A 211 -16.73 13.17 1.44
C SER A 211 -18.06 12.86 2.13
N ARG A 212 -18.05 12.51 3.42
CA ARG A 212 -19.27 12.24 4.22
C ARG A 212 -19.83 13.48 4.91
N LYS A 213 -19.29 14.68 4.63
CA LYS A 213 -19.69 15.95 5.27
C LYS A 213 -19.65 15.88 6.81
N VAL A 214 -18.73 15.09 7.38
CA VAL A 214 -18.52 15.06 8.83
C VAL A 214 -17.97 16.42 9.26
N ASN A 215 -18.59 17.05 10.27
CA ASN A 215 -18.12 18.35 10.75
C ASN A 215 -16.66 18.26 11.22
N PHE A 216 -15.87 19.30 10.97
CA PHE A 216 -14.43 19.30 11.30
C PHE A 216 -14.18 19.00 12.79
N GLY A 217 -15.06 19.46 13.68
CA GLY A 217 -15.04 19.12 15.11
C GLY A 217 -15.29 17.64 15.41
N GLU A 218 -16.23 16.99 14.71
CA GLU A 218 -16.50 15.55 14.86
C GLU A 218 -15.36 14.70 14.29
N SER A 219 -14.71 15.15 13.21
CA SER A 219 -13.56 14.45 12.65
C SER A 219 -12.39 14.41 13.63
N ARG A 220 -12.14 15.50 14.38
CA ARG A 220 -11.11 15.57 15.42
C ARG A 220 -11.41 14.62 16.58
N GLU A 221 -12.66 14.52 17.00
CA GLU A 221 -13.08 13.59 18.06
C GLU A 221 -12.94 12.13 17.60
N ILE A 222 -13.28 11.83 16.34
CA ILE A 222 -13.06 10.50 15.74
C ILE A 222 -11.56 10.17 15.69
N TYR A 223 -10.71 11.09 15.24
CA TYR A 223 -9.26 10.89 15.26
C TYR A 223 -8.72 10.68 16.67
N ARG A 224 -9.23 11.43 17.65
CA ARG A 224 -8.86 11.29 19.06
C ARG A 224 -9.25 9.92 19.60
N GLU A 225 -10.45 9.44 19.30
CA GLU A 225 -10.91 8.11 19.72
C GLU A 225 -10.19 6.98 18.99
N ILE A 226 -9.88 7.12 17.69
CA ILE A 226 -9.04 6.17 16.95
C ILE A 226 -7.63 6.11 17.59
N PHE A 227 -7.04 7.26 17.88
CA PHE A 227 -5.71 7.35 18.49
C PHE A 227 -5.70 6.79 19.91
N ARG A 228 -6.72 7.11 20.71
CA ARG A 228 -6.92 6.55 22.05
C ARG A 228 -7.11 5.03 22.01
N TYR A 229 -7.89 4.52 21.06
CA TYR A 229 -8.10 3.09 20.86
C TYR A 229 -6.81 2.39 20.38
N PHE A 230 -6.03 3.04 19.52
CA PHE A 230 -4.72 2.56 19.08
C PHE A 230 -3.72 2.47 20.23
N ILE A 231 -3.62 3.50 21.07
CA ILE A 231 -2.75 3.49 22.27
C ILE A 231 -3.23 2.45 23.29
N ALA A 232 -4.55 2.34 23.50
CA ALA A 232 -5.11 1.41 24.48
C ALA A 232 -5.02 -0.06 24.02
N ASN A 233 -5.03 -0.33 22.72
CA ASN A 233 -5.04 -1.69 22.17
C ASN A 233 -4.15 -1.82 20.92
N PRO A 234 -2.83 -1.52 21.00
CA PRO A 234 -1.96 -1.54 19.82
C PRO A 234 -1.92 -2.95 19.21
N LEU A 235 -1.89 -3.99 20.04
CA LEU A 235 -1.86 -5.38 19.60
C LEU A 235 -3.10 -5.80 18.80
N ARG A 236 -4.27 -5.17 18.99
CA ARG A 236 -5.49 -5.48 18.22
C ARG A 236 -5.45 -4.96 16.79
N PHE A 237 -4.63 -3.95 16.51
CA PHE A 237 -4.41 -3.44 15.15
C PHE A 237 -3.46 -4.36 14.36
N PHE A 238 -2.56 -5.07 15.04
CA PHE A 238 -1.57 -5.93 14.41
C PHE A 238 -1.98 -7.42 14.40
N PHE A 239 -2.73 -7.89 15.41
CA PHE A 239 -3.07 -9.31 15.59
C PHE A 239 -4.59 -9.60 15.67
N PRO A 240 -5.05 -10.76 15.14
CA PRO A 240 -6.43 -11.21 15.28
C PRO A 240 -6.76 -11.61 16.72
N PHE A 241 -7.42 -10.72 17.47
CA PHE A 241 -8.13 -11.11 18.69
C PHE A 241 -9.63 -11.10 18.39
N ARG A 242 -10.26 -12.28 18.34
CA ARG A 242 -11.73 -12.38 18.17
C ARG A 242 -12.40 -11.69 19.35
N SER A 243 -13.22 -10.67 19.10
CA SER A 243 -14.03 -10.03 20.15
C SER A 243 -15.50 -9.92 19.72
N ARG A 244 -16.42 -9.83 20.70
CA ARG A 244 -17.88 -9.67 20.46
C ARG A 244 -18.26 -8.52 19.52
N LEU A 245 -17.40 -7.51 19.34
CA LEU A 245 -17.63 -6.38 18.44
C LEU A 245 -17.50 -6.76 16.94
N ASP A 246 -16.84 -7.87 16.62
CA ASP A 246 -16.73 -8.36 15.24
C ASP A 246 -18.06 -8.79 14.65
N SER A 247 -18.94 -9.36 15.46
CA SER A 247 -20.26 -9.85 15.04
C SER A 247 -21.20 -8.70 14.64
N ARG A 248 -21.23 -7.61 15.40
CA ARG A 248 -22.06 -6.43 15.11
C ARG A 248 -21.57 -5.61 13.91
N ALA A 249 -20.24 -5.52 13.72
CA ALA A 249 -19.69 -4.87 12.54
C ALA A 249 -19.98 -5.68 11.24
N MET A 250 -20.14 -7.00 11.34
CA MET A 250 -20.60 -7.83 10.23
C MET A 250 -22.08 -7.61 9.92
N GLU A 251 -22.94 -7.41 10.93
CA GLU A 251 -24.36 -7.07 10.74
C GLU A 251 -24.54 -5.76 9.94
N LEU A 252 -23.75 -4.73 10.24
CA LEU A 252 -23.82 -3.43 9.53
C LEU A 252 -23.30 -3.47 8.08
N ILE A 253 -22.42 -4.41 7.75
CA ILE A 253 -21.97 -4.64 6.37
C ILE A 253 -23.05 -5.39 5.58
N GLN A 254 -23.90 -6.16 6.27
CA GLN A 254 -24.99 -6.94 5.67
C GLN A 254 -26.32 -6.17 5.58
N GLU A 255 -26.57 -5.20 6.46
CA GLU A 255 -27.68 -4.26 6.32
C GLU A 255 -27.43 -3.32 5.12
N LYS A 256 -27.93 -3.74 3.94
CA LYS A 256 -28.21 -2.81 2.84
C LYS A 256 -29.05 -1.64 3.36
N PRO A 257 -28.83 -0.40 2.90
CA PRO A 257 -29.81 0.66 3.05
C PRO A 257 -30.97 0.38 2.07
N THR A 258 -31.81 -0.60 2.37
CA THR A 258 -33.16 -0.67 1.82
C THR A 258 -34.04 0.18 2.71
N LYS A 259 -34.14 1.46 2.36
CA LYS A 259 -35.37 2.24 2.33
C LYS A 259 -35.11 3.48 1.49
N SER A 260 -35.58 3.42 0.24
CA SER A 260 -35.96 4.63 -0.48
C SER A 260 -36.99 5.36 0.41
N PRO A 261 -36.82 6.65 0.71
CA PRO A 261 -38.00 7.47 0.97
C PRO A 261 -38.81 7.51 -0.33
N ASP A 262 -40.13 7.48 -0.20
CA ASP A 262 -41.14 7.57 -1.26
C ASP A 262 -41.45 6.27 -2.01
N GLN A 263 -42.27 5.44 -1.37
CA GLN A 263 -43.62 5.03 -1.84
C GLN A 263 -44.36 4.31 -0.72
#